data_AF-A0A0V8IJT3-F1
#
_entry.id   AF-A0A0V8IJT3-F1
#
_cell.length_a   1.000
_cell.length_b   1.000
_cell.length_c   1.000
_cell.angle_alpha   90.00
_cell.angle_beta   90.00
_cell.angle_gamma   90.00
#
_symmetry.space_group_name_H-M   'P 1'
#
loop_
_entity.id
_entity.type
_entity.pdbx_description
1 polymer ?
#
loop_
_entity_poly.entity_id
_entity_poly.type
_entity_poly.pdbx_seq_one_letter_code
_entity_poly.pdbx_strand_id
1 'polypeptide(L)'
;MGDYGGVNEMQEKTSPSPDPAGSAGGGTPGSDGSGTPIKPVIPAAAAKRANASVIGMVIALVVSIAAFLPVILMNPLPKSDGYRPDIDVAGIAQRAADVAGFTPVAPDTGNAFRANYARWEAGTGNGVPTWEVGFLTPKESFIGLVQTSKANPTWLLQQTKNAPVTGSRNAGGQDWELRDTGKGEKSMVLDYRGTTVVLSGAAQLDEFAALADAVVASMDSNPAVTVSPSATAAP
;
A
#
# COMPACT_ATOMS: atom_id res chain seq x y z
N MET A 1 -22.22 3.09 50.33
CA MET A 1 -21.40 1.90 50.03
C MET A 1 -20.87 2.05 48.61
N GLY A 2 -19.58 2.21 48.38
CA GLY A 2 -18.48 2.40 49.32
C GLY A 2 -17.23 2.89 48.58
N ASP A 3 -16.44 3.75 49.22
CA ASP A 3 -15.22 4.34 48.68
C ASP A 3 -14.07 3.34 48.52
N TYR A 4 -13.24 3.57 47.51
CA TYR A 4 -11.89 3.00 47.41
C TYR A 4 -10.86 4.12 47.20
N GLY A 5 -10.71 4.97 48.22
CA GLY A 5 -9.51 5.80 48.37
C GLY A 5 -8.36 4.94 48.87
N GLY A 6 -7.34 4.72 48.03
CA GLY A 6 -6.17 3.92 48.40
C GLY A 6 -5.33 4.60 49.48
N VAL A 7 -5.09 3.91 50.59
CA VAL A 7 -4.16 4.33 51.65
C VAL A 7 -2.76 3.79 51.39
N ASN A 8 -1.75 4.61 51.67
CA ASN A 8 -0.36 4.19 51.74
C ASN A 8 -0.10 3.48 53.07
N GLU A 9 0.75 2.45 53.09
CA GLU A 9 1.95 2.35 53.95
C GLU A 9 2.52 0.92 53.97
N MET A 10 3.83 0.80 53.77
CA MET A 10 4.66 -0.14 54.50
C MET A 10 6.11 0.39 54.53
N GLN A 11 6.57 0.70 55.75
CA GLN A 11 7.87 1.31 56.05
C GLN A 11 8.99 0.27 56.26
N GLU A 12 10.17 0.80 56.59
CA GLU A 12 11.40 0.19 57.15
C GLU A 12 12.54 -0.04 56.12
N LYS A 13 13.84 0.27 56.35
CA LYS A 13 14.63 0.84 57.48
C LYS A 13 16.03 1.27 56.91
N THR A 14 16.89 2.14 57.45
CA THR A 14 17.02 2.91 58.72
C THR A 14 17.85 4.21 58.47
N SER A 15 17.75 5.21 59.35
CA SER A 15 18.63 6.41 59.45
C SER A 15 20.04 6.07 60.06
N PRO A 16 21.05 6.97 60.24
CA PRO A 16 20.98 8.44 60.44
C PRO A 16 22.04 9.35 59.74
N SER A 17 21.85 10.66 59.92
CA SER A 17 22.74 11.79 59.53
C SER A 17 23.96 11.91 60.48
N PRO A 18 24.97 12.76 60.19
CA PRO A 18 24.85 14.18 60.61
C PRO A 18 25.45 15.24 59.65
N ASP A 19 24.82 16.42 59.59
CA ASP A 19 25.46 17.69 59.21
C ASP A 19 26.48 18.15 60.29
N PRO A 20 27.33 19.16 59.99
CA PRO A 20 26.99 20.45 60.60
C PRO A 20 27.17 21.69 59.70
N ALA A 21 26.08 22.46 59.64
CA ALA A 21 25.99 23.92 59.86
C ALA A 21 27.14 24.86 59.42
N GLY A 22 26.78 25.84 58.58
CA GLY A 22 27.60 27.01 58.24
C GLY A 22 26.80 28.17 57.66
N SER A 23 26.01 28.86 58.51
CA SER A 23 25.25 30.11 58.28
C SER A 23 25.91 31.09 57.28
N ALA A 24 25.23 31.69 56.28
CA ALA A 24 23.99 32.50 56.22
C ALA A 24 24.27 34.00 56.02
N GLY A 25 23.39 34.68 55.27
CA GLY A 25 23.48 36.11 54.91
C GLY A 25 24.30 36.36 53.64
N GLY A 26 23.90 37.21 52.69
CA GLY A 26 22.75 38.12 52.65
C GLY A 26 23.18 39.48 52.10
N GLY A 27 22.42 40.03 51.13
CA GLY A 27 22.62 41.41 50.66
C GLY A 27 23.13 41.57 49.22
N THR A 28 22.20 41.84 48.29
CA THR A 28 22.38 42.82 47.21
C THR A 28 22.36 44.24 47.85
N PRO A 29 22.97 45.31 47.27
CA PRO A 29 23.63 45.42 45.96
C PRO A 29 25.03 46.07 45.97
N GLY A 30 25.70 46.00 44.80
CA GLY A 30 26.48 47.09 44.19
C GLY A 30 27.65 47.74 44.94
N SER A 31 28.87 47.53 44.44
CA SER A 31 29.89 48.58 44.40
C SER A 31 30.65 48.52 43.06
N ASP A 32 30.99 49.68 42.52
CA ASP A 32 31.52 49.83 41.17
C ASP A 32 32.93 49.27 40.99
N GLY A 33 33.20 48.78 39.77
CA GLY A 33 34.52 48.29 39.38
C GLY A 33 34.65 48.22 37.85
N SER A 34 35.04 49.32 37.23
CA SER A 34 35.32 49.41 35.80
C SER A 34 36.40 48.42 35.37
N GLY A 35 36.03 47.45 34.52
CA GLY A 35 36.91 46.39 34.03
C GLY A 35 36.83 46.25 32.51
N THR A 36 38.00 46.26 31.85
CA THR A 36 38.21 46.14 30.40
C THR A 36 37.59 44.87 29.78
N PRO A 37 37.33 44.85 28.45
CA PRO A 37 36.69 43.72 27.78
C PRO A 37 37.52 42.44 27.91
N ILE A 38 37.04 41.51 28.73
CA ILE A 38 37.65 40.19 28.92
C ILE A 38 37.45 39.38 27.64
N LYS A 39 38.53 39.17 26.88
CA LYS A 39 38.55 38.17 25.80
C LYS A 39 38.55 36.77 26.45
N PRO A 40 37.50 35.95 26.28
CA PRO A 40 37.45 34.64 26.91
C PRO A 40 38.47 33.68 26.28
N VAL A 41 39.64 33.58 26.91
CA VAL A 41 40.60 32.51 26.63
C VAL A 41 40.09 31.23 27.28
N ILE A 42 39.55 30.32 26.47
CA ILE A 42 39.22 28.96 26.90
C ILE A 42 40.51 28.33 27.44
N PRO A 43 40.61 27.95 28.72
CA PRO A 43 41.83 27.37 29.26
C PRO A 43 42.12 26.05 28.54
N ALA A 44 43.39 25.79 28.23
CA ALA A 44 43.79 24.64 27.39
C ALA A 44 43.27 23.28 27.91
N ALA A 45 43.03 23.16 29.22
CA ALA A 45 42.41 22.00 29.84
C ALA A 45 40.94 21.78 29.42
N ALA A 46 40.17 22.84 29.20
CA ALA A 46 38.79 22.76 28.71
C ALA A 46 38.74 22.39 27.22
N ALA A 47 39.61 22.97 26.39
CA ALA A 47 39.75 22.60 24.98
C ALA A 47 40.17 21.12 24.81
N LYS A 48 41.09 20.63 25.65
CA LYS A 48 41.52 19.22 25.66
C LYS A 48 40.38 18.26 26.06
N ARG A 49 39.49 18.68 26.97
CA ARG A 49 38.29 17.90 27.36
C ARG A 49 37.21 17.89 26.27
N ALA A 50 36.99 19.01 25.58
CA ALA A 50 36.08 19.07 24.43
C ALA A 50 36.57 18.16 23.28
N ASN A 51 37.87 18.23 22.93
CA ASN A 51 38.44 17.34 21.92
C ASN A 51 38.40 15.86 22.33
N ALA A 52 38.59 15.53 23.62
CA ALA A 52 38.43 14.15 24.10
C ALA A 52 36.98 13.63 23.91
N SER A 53 35.98 14.49 24.12
CA SER A 53 34.57 14.15 23.86
C SER A 53 34.30 13.94 22.36
N VAL A 54 34.82 14.82 21.49
CA VAL A 54 34.67 14.69 20.03
C VAL A 54 35.39 13.45 19.49
N ILE A 55 36.61 13.16 19.96
CA ILE A 55 37.35 11.94 19.58
C ILE A 55 36.60 10.69 20.04
N GLY A 56 36.06 10.68 21.27
CA GLY A 56 35.20 9.60 21.76
C GLY A 56 33.94 9.40 20.91
N MET A 57 33.31 10.49 20.48
CA MET A 57 32.13 10.46 19.60
C MET A 57 32.45 9.89 18.22
N VAL A 58 33.58 10.29 17.61
CA VAL A 58 34.04 9.74 16.32
C VAL A 58 34.39 8.26 16.45
N ILE A 59 35.07 7.85 17.51
CA ILE A 59 35.37 6.43 17.77
C ILE A 59 34.07 5.64 17.95
N ALA A 60 33.11 6.14 18.73
CA ALA A 60 31.82 5.49 18.93
C ALA A 60 31.02 5.36 17.62
N LEU A 61 31.04 6.38 16.75
CA LEU A 61 30.42 6.34 15.43
C LEU A 61 31.09 5.29 14.53
N VAL A 62 32.43 5.27 14.47
CA VAL A 62 33.19 4.29 13.67
C VAL A 62 32.97 2.86 14.18
N VAL A 63 32.96 2.64 15.50
CA VAL A 63 32.66 1.33 16.11
C VAL A 63 31.23 0.89 15.81
N SER A 64 30.26 1.80 15.87
CA SER A 64 28.87 1.52 15.49
C SER A 64 28.76 1.11 14.01
N ILE A 65 29.33 1.90 13.10
CA ILE A 65 29.38 1.57 11.67
C ILE A 65 30.08 0.23 11.45
N ALA A 66 31.23 -0.02 12.08
CA ALA A 66 31.99 -1.26 11.94
C ALA A 66 31.26 -2.49 12.53
N ALA A 67 30.35 -2.31 13.49
CA ALA A 67 29.49 -3.38 13.99
C ALA A 67 28.33 -3.72 13.04
N PHE A 68 27.75 -2.71 12.37
CA PHE A 68 26.63 -2.91 11.43
C PHE A 68 27.06 -3.26 10.00
N LEU A 69 28.22 -2.76 9.53
CA LEU A 69 28.71 -2.99 8.16
C LEU A 69 28.81 -4.49 7.80
N PRO A 70 29.33 -5.40 8.67
CA PRO A 70 29.38 -6.83 8.36
C PRO A 70 27.99 -7.44 8.23
N VAL A 71 27.02 -7.02 9.05
CA VAL A 71 25.63 -7.50 8.98
C VAL A 71 24.98 -7.09 7.65
N ILE A 72 25.20 -5.85 7.22
CA ILE A 72 24.71 -5.33 5.93
C ILE A 72 25.39 -6.04 4.75
N LEU A 73 26.70 -6.29 4.82
CA LEU A 73 27.46 -6.99 3.77
C LEU A 73 27.14 -8.49 3.69
N MET A 74 26.86 -9.14 4.83
CA MET A 74 26.51 -10.57 4.92
C MET A 74 25.06 -10.83 4.50
N ASN A 75 24.21 -9.80 4.48
CA ASN A 75 22.89 -9.84 3.87
C ASN A 75 23.00 -9.38 2.41
N PRO A 76 23.24 -10.28 1.43
CA PRO A 76 23.19 -9.88 0.03
C PRO A 76 21.81 -9.29 -0.25
N LEU A 77 21.77 -8.02 -0.68
CA LEU A 77 20.54 -7.46 -1.25
C LEU A 77 20.05 -8.47 -2.29
N PRO A 78 18.77 -8.88 -2.24
CA PRO A 78 18.27 -9.96 -3.08
C PRO A 78 18.57 -9.65 -4.54
N LYS A 79 19.51 -10.42 -5.13
CA LYS A 79 19.89 -10.34 -6.54
C LYS A 79 18.84 -10.96 -7.47
N SER A 80 17.67 -11.29 -6.93
CA SER A 80 16.49 -11.46 -7.76
C SER A 80 16.07 -10.08 -8.28
N ASP A 81 16.09 -9.93 -9.59
CA ASP A 81 14.92 -9.42 -10.28
C ASP A 81 13.69 -10.06 -9.61
N GLY A 82 13.07 -9.33 -8.67
CA GLY A 82 12.25 -9.91 -7.61
C GLY A 82 11.19 -10.87 -8.16
N TYR A 83 11.12 -12.10 -7.60
CA TYR A 83 10.31 -13.23 -8.08
C TYR A 83 9.09 -12.78 -8.88
N ARG A 84 9.18 -12.95 -10.21
CA ARG A 84 8.16 -12.51 -11.17
C ARG A 84 7.32 -13.74 -11.54
N PRO A 85 6.10 -13.90 -11.02
CA PRO A 85 5.21 -14.96 -11.47
C PRO A 85 4.90 -14.73 -12.94
N ASP A 86 5.16 -15.72 -13.79
CA ASP A 86 4.70 -15.71 -15.17
C ASP A 86 3.29 -16.28 -15.20
N ILE A 87 2.30 -15.38 -15.19
CA ILE A 87 0.88 -15.73 -15.08
C ILE A 87 0.29 -15.84 -16.49
N ASP A 88 0.16 -17.08 -16.97
CA ASP A 88 -0.57 -17.40 -18.19
C ASP A 88 -2.08 -17.18 -18.00
N VAL A 89 -2.52 -15.92 -18.20
CA VAL A 89 -3.93 -15.51 -18.11
C VAL A 89 -4.80 -16.30 -19.08
N ALA A 90 -4.29 -16.59 -20.29
CA ALA A 90 -5.05 -17.29 -21.33
C ALA A 90 -5.30 -18.76 -20.96
N GLY A 91 -4.27 -19.49 -20.56
CA GLY A 91 -4.40 -20.89 -20.12
C GLY A 91 -5.12 -21.05 -18.78
N ILE A 92 -5.17 -20.02 -17.92
CA ILE A 92 -6.05 -20.01 -16.74
C ILE A 92 -7.51 -19.72 -17.15
N ALA A 93 -7.75 -18.75 -18.03
CA ALA A 93 -9.09 -18.42 -18.55
C ALA A 93 -9.73 -19.61 -19.27
N GLN A 94 -8.97 -20.32 -20.12
CA GLN A 94 -9.42 -21.55 -20.79
C GLN A 94 -9.87 -22.62 -19.79
N ARG A 95 -9.11 -22.85 -18.70
CA ARG A 95 -9.47 -23.81 -17.65
C ARG A 95 -10.67 -23.36 -16.80
N ALA A 96 -10.94 -22.06 -16.73
CA ALA A 96 -12.09 -21.51 -16.01
C ALA A 96 -13.37 -21.51 -16.85
N ALA A 97 -13.30 -21.53 -18.19
CA ALA A 97 -14.42 -21.33 -19.10
C ALA A 97 -15.61 -22.28 -18.86
N ASP A 98 -15.34 -23.58 -18.66
CA ASP A 98 -16.38 -24.59 -18.41
C ASP A 98 -17.16 -24.33 -17.12
N VAL A 99 -16.48 -23.87 -16.07
CA VAL A 99 -17.09 -23.53 -14.77
C VAL A 99 -17.77 -22.17 -14.81
N ALA A 100 -17.25 -21.24 -15.63
CA ALA A 100 -17.78 -19.91 -15.80
C ALA A 100 -19.09 -19.86 -16.62
N GLY A 101 -19.24 -20.77 -17.59
CA GLY A 101 -20.35 -20.74 -18.55
C GLY A 101 -20.24 -19.60 -19.59
N PHE A 102 -19.07 -18.97 -19.68
CA PHE A 102 -18.68 -17.99 -20.69
C PHE A 102 -17.16 -18.07 -20.88
N THR A 103 -16.64 -17.62 -22.02
CA THR A 103 -15.19 -17.53 -22.23
C THR A 103 -14.63 -16.33 -21.45
N PRO A 104 -13.81 -16.53 -20.40
CA PRO A 104 -13.30 -15.42 -19.60
C PRO A 104 -12.29 -14.60 -20.41
N VAL A 105 -12.27 -13.29 -20.20
CA VAL A 105 -11.43 -12.38 -20.99
C VAL A 105 -9.95 -12.52 -20.60
N ALA A 106 -9.11 -12.70 -21.60
CA ALA A 106 -7.65 -12.78 -21.46
C ALA A 106 -7.04 -11.76 -22.44
N PRO A 107 -6.92 -10.47 -22.03
CA PRO A 107 -6.44 -9.41 -22.91
C PRO A 107 -4.94 -9.58 -23.20
N ASP A 108 -4.59 -9.66 -24.48
CA ASP A 108 -3.20 -9.47 -24.91
C ASP A 108 -2.88 -7.97 -24.86
N THR A 109 -1.88 -7.63 -24.05
CA THR A 109 -1.44 -6.23 -23.85
C THR A 109 -0.06 -5.95 -24.45
N GLY A 110 0.45 -6.84 -25.32
CA GLY A 110 1.75 -6.65 -25.98
C GLY A 110 2.93 -6.57 -25.01
N ASN A 111 2.82 -7.22 -23.85
CA ASN A 111 3.74 -7.15 -22.71
C ASN A 111 3.84 -5.78 -21.99
N ALA A 112 2.99 -4.80 -22.34
CA ALA A 112 2.98 -3.50 -21.66
C ALA A 112 2.41 -3.60 -20.23
N PHE A 113 1.42 -4.46 -20.03
CA PHE A 113 0.85 -4.74 -18.71
C PHE A 113 1.31 -6.13 -18.25
N ARG A 114 1.52 -6.30 -16.94
CA ARG A 114 1.98 -7.56 -16.35
C ARG A 114 0.91 -8.13 -15.43
N ALA A 115 0.45 -9.35 -15.69
CA ALA A 115 -0.48 -10.03 -14.81
C ALA A 115 0.22 -10.39 -13.48
N ASN A 116 -0.38 -9.99 -12.37
CA ASN A 116 0.02 -10.30 -11.00
C ASN A 116 -0.72 -11.54 -10.46
N TYR A 117 -1.98 -11.70 -10.87
CA TYR A 117 -2.79 -12.90 -10.62
C TYR A 117 -3.87 -13.04 -11.70
N ALA A 118 -4.35 -14.28 -11.89
CA ALA A 118 -5.56 -14.58 -12.65
C ALA A 118 -6.28 -15.76 -11.96
N ARG A 119 -7.59 -15.67 -11.72
CA ARG A 119 -8.33 -16.67 -10.96
C ARG A 119 -9.84 -16.65 -11.26
N TRP A 120 -10.46 -17.80 -11.04
CA TRP A 120 -11.91 -17.93 -10.94
C TRP A 120 -12.34 -17.92 -9.47
N GLU A 121 -13.27 -17.05 -9.13
CA GLU A 121 -13.89 -16.95 -7.81
C GLU A 121 -15.35 -17.44 -7.89
N ALA A 122 -15.70 -18.44 -7.09
CA ALA A 122 -17.02 -19.08 -7.16
C ALA A 122 -18.16 -18.25 -6.56
N GLY A 123 -17.90 -17.04 -6.06
CA GLY A 123 -18.91 -16.13 -5.49
C GLY A 123 -19.46 -16.56 -4.13
N THR A 124 -18.73 -17.38 -3.36
CA THR A 124 -19.21 -17.95 -2.07
C THR A 124 -19.53 -16.90 -1.01
N GLY A 125 -18.96 -15.69 -1.08
CA GLY A 125 -19.23 -14.59 -0.14
C GLY A 125 -20.33 -13.60 -0.57
N ASN A 126 -20.54 -13.41 -1.87
CA ASN A 126 -21.41 -12.35 -2.43
C ASN A 126 -22.50 -12.88 -3.39
N GLY A 127 -22.53 -14.18 -3.67
CA GLY A 127 -23.47 -14.83 -4.60
C GLY A 127 -23.16 -14.61 -6.08
N VAL A 128 -22.09 -13.89 -6.43
CA VAL A 128 -21.73 -13.54 -7.81
C VAL A 128 -20.39 -14.18 -8.16
N PRO A 129 -20.37 -15.26 -8.95
CA PRO A 129 -19.12 -15.84 -9.42
C PRO A 129 -18.44 -14.90 -10.42
N THR A 130 -17.12 -14.76 -10.31
CA THR A 130 -16.31 -13.78 -11.03
C THR A 130 -15.05 -14.40 -11.60
N TRP A 131 -14.70 -13.98 -12.82
CA TRP A 131 -13.34 -14.08 -13.33
C TRP A 131 -12.57 -12.83 -12.90
N GLU A 132 -11.38 -12.99 -12.34
CA GLU A 132 -10.56 -11.89 -11.86
C GLU A 132 -9.13 -11.96 -12.37
N VAL A 133 -8.60 -10.82 -12.85
CA VAL A 133 -7.20 -10.68 -13.26
C VAL A 133 -6.64 -9.36 -12.72
N GLY A 134 -5.51 -9.41 -12.04
CA GLY A 134 -4.82 -8.21 -11.56
C GLY A 134 -3.67 -7.84 -12.48
N PHE A 135 -3.63 -6.61 -12.98
CA PHE A 135 -2.56 -6.10 -13.83
C PHE A 135 -1.74 -5.01 -13.14
N LEU A 136 -0.41 -5.11 -13.25
CA LEU A 136 0.51 -4.00 -13.05
C LEU A 136 0.69 -3.26 -14.38
N THR A 137 0.56 -1.94 -14.34
CA THR A 137 0.62 -1.05 -15.51
C THR A 137 2.05 -0.58 -15.81
N PRO A 138 2.32 0.01 -16.99
CA PRO A 138 3.62 0.60 -17.30
C PRO A 138 4.12 1.63 -16.29
N LYS A 139 3.22 2.39 -15.63
CA LYS A 139 3.55 3.39 -14.60
C LYS A 139 3.50 2.81 -13.18
N GLU A 140 3.76 1.51 -13.03
CA GLU A 140 3.79 0.74 -11.77
C GLU A 140 2.51 0.85 -10.91
N SER A 141 1.40 1.26 -11.51
CA SER A 141 0.08 1.29 -10.87
C SER A 141 -0.64 -0.06 -11.03
N PHE A 142 -1.75 -0.23 -10.32
CA PHE A 142 -2.56 -1.45 -10.39
C PHE A 142 -3.92 -1.19 -11.05
N ILE A 143 -4.36 -2.12 -11.90
CA ILE A 143 -5.74 -2.24 -12.38
C ILE A 143 -6.20 -3.71 -12.20
N GLY A 144 -7.25 -3.91 -11.41
CA GLY A 144 -7.97 -5.17 -11.32
C GLY A 144 -9.10 -5.22 -12.34
N LEU A 145 -9.11 -6.27 -13.16
CA LEU A 145 -10.21 -6.67 -14.02
C LEU A 145 -11.08 -7.68 -13.28
N VAL A 146 -12.39 -7.46 -13.30
CA VAL A 146 -13.39 -8.43 -12.83
C VAL A 146 -14.48 -8.59 -13.89
N GLN A 147 -14.82 -9.82 -14.26
CA GLN A 147 -15.87 -10.14 -15.24
C GLN A 147 -16.87 -11.15 -14.66
N THR A 148 -18.16 -10.96 -14.95
CA THR A 148 -19.22 -11.93 -14.60
C THR A 148 -20.39 -11.90 -15.57
N SER A 149 -21.06 -13.04 -15.74
CA SER A 149 -22.36 -13.17 -16.41
C SER A 149 -23.57 -13.00 -15.47
N LYS A 150 -23.34 -12.77 -14.16
CA LYS A 150 -24.36 -12.74 -13.11
C LYS A 150 -24.31 -11.45 -12.26
N ALA A 151 -23.91 -10.34 -12.88
CA ALA A 151 -23.89 -9.04 -12.21
C ALA A 151 -25.29 -8.66 -11.70
N ASN A 152 -25.31 -7.95 -10.57
CA ASN A 152 -26.50 -7.34 -10.02
C ASN A 152 -26.15 -5.98 -9.39
N PRO A 153 -27.13 -5.09 -9.14
CA PRO A 153 -26.86 -3.73 -8.66
C PRO A 153 -26.06 -3.69 -7.34
N THR A 154 -26.33 -4.59 -6.40
CA THR A 154 -25.62 -4.68 -5.12
C THR A 154 -24.14 -5.03 -5.32
N TRP A 155 -23.86 -6.03 -6.15
CA TRP A 155 -22.49 -6.43 -6.50
C TRP A 155 -21.75 -5.31 -7.24
N LEU A 156 -22.40 -4.64 -8.21
CA LEU A 156 -21.77 -3.56 -8.97
C LEU A 156 -21.42 -2.36 -8.07
N LEU A 157 -22.30 -2.02 -7.12
CA LEU A 157 -22.03 -0.99 -6.10
C LEU A 157 -20.87 -1.37 -5.18
N GLN A 158 -20.76 -2.64 -4.77
CA GLN A 158 -19.63 -3.14 -3.99
C GLN A 158 -18.32 -3.08 -4.79
N GLN A 159 -18.31 -3.59 -6.02
CA GLN A 159 -17.14 -3.65 -6.90
C GLN A 159 -16.61 -2.25 -7.24
N THR A 160 -17.51 -1.28 -7.40
CA THR A 160 -17.17 0.14 -7.67
C THR A 160 -17.05 0.99 -6.40
N LYS A 161 -17.10 0.39 -5.21
CA LYS A 161 -17.02 1.05 -3.89
C LYS A 161 -17.99 2.23 -3.72
N ASN A 162 -19.19 2.13 -4.29
CA ASN A 162 -20.20 3.18 -4.37
C ASN A 162 -19.72 4.47 -5.06
N ALA A 163 -18.74 4.40 -5.97
CA ALA A 163 -18.29 5.55 -6.73
C ALA A 163 -19.41 6.08 -7.66
N PRO A 164 -19.67 7.40 -7.67
CA PRO A 164 -20.67 7.98 -8.56
C PRO A 164 -20.21 7.92 -10.02
N VAL A 165 -21.15 7.91 -10.94
CA VAL A 165 -20.87 8.04 -12.37
C VAL A 165 -20.39 9.46 -12.65
N THR A 166 -19.21 9.60 -13.24
CA THR A 166 -18.58 10.88 -13.57
C THR A 166 -18.50 11.14 -15.08
N GLY A 167 -18.78 10.14 -15.91
CA GLY A 167 -18.91 10.28 -17.36
C GLY A 167 -18.85 8.95 -18.08
N SER A 168 -18.44 8.97 -19.34
CA SER A 168 -18.08 7.78 -20.11
C SER A 168 -16.69 7.92 -20.74
N ARG A 169 -16.10 6.79 -21.15
CA ARG A 169 -14.80 6.72 -21.81
C ARG A 169 -14.88 5.70 -22.96
N ASN A 170 -14.72 6.15 -24.19
CA ASN A 170 -14.62 5.23 -25.32
C ASN A 170 -13.26 4.50 -25.29
N ALA A 171 -13.30 3.18 -25.40
CA ALA A 171 -12.14 2.29 -25.54
C ALA A 171 -12.58 0.99 -26.24
N GLY A 172 -11.80 0.51 -27.20
CA GLY A 172 -12.15 -0.62 -28.07
C GLY A 172 -13.36 -0.35 -28.97
N GLY A 173 -13.74 0.91 -29.16
CA GLY A 173 -15.00 1.28 -29.82
C GLY A 173 -16.25 1.07 -28.94
N GLN A 174 -16.10 0.68 -27.67
CA GLN A 174 -17.18 0.59 -26.69
C GLN A 174 -17.15 1.79 -25.73
N ASP A 175 -18.32 2.29 -25.33
CA ASP A 175 -18.43 3.35 -24.33
C ASP A 175 -18.50 2.75 -22.92
N TRP A 176 -17.40 2.85 -22.19
CA TRP A 176 -17.32 2.42 -20.79
C TRP A 176 -17.90 3.50 -19.87
N GLU A 177 -18.72 3.11 -18.89
CA GLU A 177 -19.19 4.02 -17.85
C GLU A 177 -18.07 4.29 -16.85
N LEU A 178 -17.69 5.55 -16.69
CA LEU A 178 -16.63 5.97 -15.78
C LEU A 178 -17.22 6.35 -14.42
N ARG A 179 -16.66 5.75 -13.36
CA ARG A 179 -16.94 6.06 -11.96
C ARG A 179 -15.68 6.51 -11.23
N ASP A 180 -15.77 7.61 -10.49
CA ASP A 180 -14.67 8.15 -9.69
C ASP A 180 -15.22 8.90 -8.46
N THR A 181 -14.54 8.78 -7.32
CA THR A 181 -14.87 9.54 -6.09
C THR A 181 -13.99 10.78 -5.90
N GLY A 182 -13.02 11.01 -6.79
CA GLY A 182 -11.96 12.01 -6.65
C GLY A 182 -10.86 11.62 -5.66
N LYS A 183 -10.89 10.40 -5.10
CA LYS A 183 -9.98 9.94 -4.03
C LYS A 183 -8.86 9.00 -4.52
N GLY A 184 -8.58 9.01 -5.82
CA GLY A 184 -7.46 8.30 -6.45
C GLY A 184 -7.85 7.05 -7.24
N GLU A 185 -8.68 6.19 -6.64
CA GLU A 185 -9.24 5.01 -7.31
C GLU A 185 -10.40 5.37 -8.24
N LYS A 186 -10.40 4.72 -9.41
CA LYS A 186 -11.39 4.88 -10.49
C LYS A 186 -11.91 3.51 -10.89
N SER A 187 -13.09 3.47 -11.48
CA SER A 187 -13.63 2.26 -12.12
C SER A 187 -14.20 2.58 -13.50
N MET A 188 -13.96 1.70 -14.45
CA MET A 188 -14.62 1.69 -15.76
C MET A 188 -15.47 0.42 -15.85
N VAL A 189 -16.75 0.57 -16.19
CA VAL A 189 -17.73 -0.51 -16.27
C VAL A 189 -18.22 -0.64 -17.71
N LEU A 190 -18.31 -1.87 -18.22
CA LEU A 190 -18.87 -2.18 -19.54
C LEU A 190 -19.73 -3.44 -19.46
N ASP A 191 -20.97 -3.33 -19.92
CA ASP A 191 -21.84 -4.48 -20.20
C ASP A 191 -21.70 -4.86 -21.68
N TYR A 192 -21.01 -5.97 -21.97
CA TYR A 192 -20.72 -6.40 -23.34
C TYR A 192 -20.76 -7.93 -23.51
N ARG A 193 -21.31 -8.37 -24.65
CA ARG A 193 -21.51 -9.79 -25.05
C ARG A 193 -22.13 -10.69 -23.95
N GLY A 194 -23.03 -10.13 -23.13
CA GLY A 194 -23.72 -10.87 -22.05
C GLY A 194 -22.92 -11.00 -20.75
N THR A 195 -21.84 -10.24 -20.58
CA THR A 195 -21.08 -10.15 -19.33
C THR A 195 -20.85 -8.70 -18.93
N THR A 196 -20.83 -8.42 -17.63
CA THR A 196 -20.35 -7.16 -17.09
C THR A 196 -18.86 -7.27 -16.80
N VAL A 197 -18.06 -6.35 -17.31
CA VAL A 197 -16.64 -6.18 -16.99
C VAL A 197 -16.46 -4.90 -16.19
N VAL A 198 -15.69 -4.98 -15.11
CA VAL A 198 -15.26 -3.83 -14.31
C VAL A 198 -13.75 -3.80 -14.26
N LEU A 199 -13.15 -2.73 -14.77
CA LEU A 199 -11.76 -2.37 -14.50
C LEU A 199 -11.75 -1.42 -13.31
N SER A 200 -10.90 -1.65 -12.31
CA SER A 200 -10.85 -0.84 -11.08
C SER A 200 -9.43 -0.70 -10.55
N GLY A 201 -9.05 0.47 -10.03
CA GLY A 201 -7.68 0.70 -9.56
C GLY A 201 -7.25 2.16 -9.52
N ALA A 202 -5.98 2.40 -9.22
CA ALA A 202 -5.40 3.73 -9.00
C ALA A 202 -4.69 4.33 -10.22
N ALA A 203 -4.58 3.59 -11.33
CA ALA A 203 -3.88 3.98 -12.55
C ALA A 203 -4.45 5.23 -13.25
N GLN A 204 -3.73 5.73 -14.25
CA GLN A 204 -4.16 6.87 -15.06
C GLN A 204 -5.18 6.46 -16.13
N LEU A 205 -6.06 7.37 -16.54
CA LEU A 205 -7.20 7.08 -17.45
C LEU A 205 -6.75 6.56 -18.84
N ASP A 206 -5.56 6.95 -19.26
CA ASP A 206 -4.87 6.46 -20.47
C ASP A 206 -4.42 4.99 -20.32
N GLU A 207 -3.98 4.55 -19.14
CA GLU A 207 -3.65 3.14 -18.88
C GLU A 207 -4.92 2.28 -18.77
N PHE A 208 -5.99 2.83 -18.18
CA PHE A 208 -7.31 2.20 -18.20
C PHE A 208 -7.84 2.03 -19.64
N ALA A 209 -7.70 3.05 -20.49
CA ALA A 209 -8.14 2.99 -21.88
C ALA A 209 -7.37 1.91 -22.67
N ALA A 210 -6.04 1.87 -22.54
CA ALA A 210 -5.21 0.87 -23.22
C ALA A 210 -5.54 -0.58 -22.79
N LEU A 211 -5.81 -0.81 -21.50
CA LEU A 211 -6.27 -2.14 -21.04
C LEU A 211 -7.70 -2.44 -21.52
N ALA A 212 -8.58 -1.45 -21.53
CA ALA A 212 -9.95 -1.58 -22.02
C ALA A 212 -10.00 -1.91 -23.53
N ASP A 213 -9.14 -1.30 -24.35
CA ASP A 213 -8.98 -1.63 -25.77
C ASP A 213 -8.65 -3.12 -25.94
N ALA A 214 -7.65 -3.62 -25.21
CA ALA A 214 -7.23 -5.02 -25.23
C ALA A 214 -8.30 -5.99 -24.69
N VAL A 215 -9.09 -5.56 -23.71
CA VAL A 215 -10.23 -6.31 -23.16
C VAL A 215 -11.33 -6.47 -24.20
N VAL A 216 -11.73 -5.40 -24.90
CA VAL A 216 -12.73 -5.49 -25.97
C VAL A 216 -12.22 -6.38 -27.11
N ALA A 217 -10.97 -6.20 -27.56
CA ALA A 217 -10.39 -7.03 -28.61
C ALA A 217 -10.35 -8.53 -28.25
N SER A 218 -10.08 -8.86 -26.98
CA SER A 218 -10.15 -10.24 -26.46
C SER A 218 -11.59 -10.75 -26.41
N MET A 219 -12.54 -9.92 -25.94
CA MET A 219 -13.97 -10.27 -25.93
C MET A 219 -14.55 -10.47 -27.34
N ASP A 220 -14.08 -9.75 -28.35
CA ASP A 220 -14.49 -9.91 -29.75
C ASP A 220 -13.91 -11.16 -30.39
N SER A 221 -12.66 -11.50 -30.03
CA SER A 221 -11.97 -12.72 -30.46
C SER A 221 -12.56 -13.99 -29.83
N ASN A 222 -13.18 -13.87 -28.66
CA ASN A 222 -13.89 -14.98 -28.03
C ASN A 222 -15.14 -15.37 -28.85
N PRO A 223 -15.54 -16.67 -28.86
CA PRO A 223 -16.84 -17.05 -29.38
C PRO A 223 -17.94 -16.35 -28.57
N ALA A 224 -18.97 -15.83 -29.23
CA ALA A 224 -20.12 -15.25 -28.53
C ALA A 224 -20.79 -16.32 -27.67
N VAL A 225 -21.30 -15.94 -26.49
CA VAL A 225 -22.01 -16.86 -25.58
C VAL A 225 -23.25 -17.40 -26.30
N THR A 226 -23.14 -18.60 -26.86
CA THR A 226 -24.25 -19.30 -27.51
C THR A 226 -25.17 -19.82 -26.43
N VAL A 227 -26.20 -19.03 -26.12
CA VAL A 227 -27.42 -19.54 -25.47
C VAL A 227 -28.08 -20.52 -26.43
N SER A 228 -27.72 -21.80 -26.33
CA SER A 228 -28.30 -22.86 -27.15
C SER A 228 -29.83 -22.82 -26.99
N PRO A 229 -30.60 -22.58 -28.08
CA PRO A 229 -32.05 -22.66 -27.98
C PRO A 229 -32.40 -24.11 -27.64
N SER A 230 -33.10 -24.31 -26.53
CA SER A 230 -33.58 -25.62 -26.11
C SER A 230 -34.30 -26.30 -27.28
N ALA A 231 -33.78 -27.43 -27.74
CA ALA A 231 -34.35 -28.16 -28.85
C ALA A 231 -35.82 -28.49 -28.54
N THR A 232 -36.74 -27.97 -29.36
CA THR A 232 -38.16 -28.28 -29.26
C THR A 232 -38.34 -29.76 -29.59
N ALA A 233 -38.54 -30.58 -28.55
CA ALA A 233 -39.03 -31.93 -28.72
C ALA A 233 -40.48 -31.87 -29.22
N ALA A 234 -40.73 -32.44 -30.40
CA ALA A 234 -42.06 -32.54 -31.00
C ALA A 234 -42.09 -33.63 -32.07
N PRO A 235 -43.25 -34.27 -32.31
CA PRO A 235 -44.27 -34.70 -31.35
C PRO A 235 -44.25 -36.23 -31.10
#